data_AF-A0A5N5LWG1-F1
#
_entry.id   AF-A0A5N5LWG1-F1
#
_cell.length_a   1.000
_cell.length_b   1.000
_cell.length_c   1.000
_cell.angle_alpha   90.00
_cell.angle_beta   90.00
_cell.angle_gamma   90.00
#
_symmetry.space_group_name_H-M   'P 1'
#
loop_
_entity.id
_entity.type
_entity.pdbx_description
1 polymer ?
#
loop_
_entity_poly.entity_id
_entity_poly.type
_entity_poly.pdbx_seq_one_letter_code
_entity_poly.pdbx_strand_id
1 'polypeptide(L)'
;MSTRIPPLLEPYLLLPRETSLTLLTSVLGASTNWLVVRYLSSLLNPSSSSSSASHATPSSSPSASVLLVSFLRDYPFFRDLSLKQGLDLDAAGRKGRLAFVDGLSSLYLPPPVGTEKTAAWLSNLTSPRLEDVRRVLLDAVESLKRTAGTGEGKVVLVIDGLDALIATASDEEGVGQKLQELLLDLREQTHHTILTLSADAPLVSNQTTRLEKEHAALVLSQAHGADVVLSLRLLDTGTAKDVSGVLIE
;
A
#
# COMPACT_ATOMS: atom_id res chain seq x y z
N MET A 1 -17.60 -3.41 11.01
CA MET A 1 -16.52 -2.60 11.63
C MET A 1 -16.99 -1.17 11.72
N SER A 2 -16.64 -0.42 12.75
CA SER A 2 -16.98 1.01 12.83
C SER A 2 -16.38 1.75 11.64
N THR A 3 -17.16 2.60 10.95
CA THR A 3 -16.64 3.43 9.86
C THR A 3 -15.82 4.61 10.38
N ARG A 4 -15.98 4.97 11.65
CA ARG A 4 -15.25 6.08 12.29
C ARG A 4 -13.77 5.75 12.47
N ILE A 5 -12.90 6.68 12.09
CA ILE A 5 -11.47 6.61 12.35
C ILE A 5 -11.24 6.83 13.86
N PRO A 6 -10.46 5.98 14.55
CA PRO A 6 -10.06 6.23 15.93
C PRO A 6 -9.26 7.54 16.04
N PRO A 7 -9.55 8.44 17.01
CA PRO A 7 -8.89 9.75 17.12
C PRO A 7 -7.36 9.68 17.22
N LEU A 8 -6.84 8.64 17.87
CA LEU A 8 -5.39 8.43 17.99
C LEU A 8 -4.73 8.04 16.66
N LEU A 9 -5.50 7.51 15.71
CA LEU A 9 -4.98 7.11 14.40
C LEU A 9 -5.05 8.26 13.38
N GLU A 10 -5.93 9.23 13.60
CA GLU A 10 -6.20 10.33 12.67
C GLU A 10 -4.94 11.10 12.22
N PRO A 11 -3.98 11.46 13.10
CA PRO A 11 -2.77 12.18 12.70
C PRO A 11 -1.93 11.43 11.66
N TYR A 12 -1.91 10.09 11.73
CA TYR A 12 -1.10 9.23 10.86
C TYR A 12 -1.74 8.99 9.49
N LEU A 13 -3.04 9.26 9.34
CA LEU A 13 -3.77 9.05 8.09
C LEU A 13 -3.85 10.30 7.20
N LEU A 14 -3.33 11.44 7.69
CA LEU A 14 -3.25 12.67 6.92
C LEU A 14 -2.20 12.55 5.83
N LEU A 15 -2.38 13.29 4.72
CA LEU A 15 -1.39 13.33 3.65
C LEU A 15 -0.10 13.99 4.18
N PRO A 16 1.04 13.28 4.23
CA PRO A 16 2.27 13.86 4.75
C PRO A 16 2.97 14.77 3.72
N ARG A 17 4.21 15.16 4.05
CA ARG A 17 5.09 15.96 3.16
C ARG A 17 5.37 15.21 1.85
N GLU A 18 5.76 15.96 0.82
CA GLU A 18 6.19 15.37 -0.46
C GLU A 18 7.35 14.39 -0.28
N THR A 19 7.40 13.36 -1.13
CA THR A 19 8.40 12.29 -1.21
C THR A 19 8.62 11.46 0.08
N SER A 20 7.66 11.55 1.01
CA SER A 20 7.68 10.82 2.28
C SER A 20 7.31 9.34 2.13
N LEU A 21 7.78 8.53 3.08
CA LEU A 21 7.53 7.10 3.17
C LEU A 21 6.89 6.76 4.53
N THR A 22 5.73 6.11 4.49
CA THR A 22 5.15 5.42 5.64
C THR A 22 5.34 3.92 5.47
N LEU A 23 6.03 3.29 6.42
CA LEU A 23 6.21 1.85 6.45
C LEU A 23 5.21 1.21 7.42
N LEU A 24 4.40 0.29 6.92
CA LEU A 24 3.51 -0.55 7.73
C LEU A 24 4.14 -1.93 7.86
N THR A 25 4.45 -2.36 9.08
CA THR A 25 4.97 -3.71 9.32
C THR A 25 3.89 -4.60 9.95
N SER A 26 3.85 -5.86 9.51
CA SER A 26 2.95 -6.88 10.04
C SER A 26 3.71 -8.12 10.48
N VAL A 27 3.11 -8.89 11.37
CA VAL A 27 3.54 -10.26 11.69
C VAL A 27 2.40 -11.24 11.39
N LEU A 28 2.71 -12.53 11.33
CA LEU A 28 1.71 -13.57 11.18
C LEU A 28 0.64 -13.45 12.28
N GLY A 29 -0.61 -13.28 11.86
CA GLY A 29 -1.76 -13.05 12.75
C GLY A 29 -2.12 -11.59 13.00
N ALA A 30 -1.27 -10.62 12.62
CA ALA A 30 -1.53 -9.19 12.76
C ALA A 30 -1.36 -8.44 11.43
N SER A 31 -2.40 -8.48 10.59
CA SER A 31 -2.38 -7.95 9.22
C SER A 31 -2.62 -6.43 9.14
N THR A 32 -1.90 -5.76 8.22
CA THR A 32 -2.00 -4.31 7.90
C THR A 32 -3.19 -3.93 7.01
N ASN A 33 -3.94 -4.89 6.45
CA ASN A 33 -4.94 -4.62 5.41
C ASN A 33 -6.03 -3.65 5.87
N TRP A 34 -6.47 -3.79 7.11
CA TRP A 34 -7.48 -2.90 7.67
C TRP A 34 -6.97 -1.46 7.75
N LEU A 35 -5.68 -1.27 8.03
CA LEU A 35 -5.02 0.02 8.12
C LEU A 35 -4.80 0.63 6.73
N VAL A 36 -4.41 -0.20 5.75
CA VAL A 36 -4.36 0.21 4.33
C VAL A 36 -5.71 0.79 3.89
N VAL A 37 -6.82 0.12 4.19
CA VAL A 37 -8.15 0.65 3.84
C VAL A 37 -8.51 1.93 4.60
N ARG A 38 -7.98 2.15 5.82
CA ARG A 38 -8.11 3.44 6.51
C ARG A 38 -7.36 4.57 5.80
N TYR A 39 -6.15 4.31 5.32
CA TYR A 39 -5.42 5.25 4.47
C TYR A 39 -6.20 5.55 3.19
N LEU A 40 -6.68 4.51 2.48
CA LEU A 40 -7.51 4.70 1.28
C LEU A 40 -8.74 5.56 1.57
N SER A 41 -9.42 5.32 2.70
CA SER A 41 -10.61 6.07 3.11
C SER A 41 -10.29 7.54 3.38
N SER A 42 -9.20 7.83 4.10
CA SER A 42 -8.74 9.19 4.39
C SER A 42 -8.39 9.95 3.11
N LEU A 43 -7.65 9.31 2.20
CA LEU A 43 -7.16 9.90 0.95
C LEU A 43 -8.29 10.11 -0.07
N LEU A 44 -9.19 9.14 -0.21
CA LEU A 44 -10.25 9.17 -1.21
C LEU A 44 -11.53 9.87 -0.73
N ASN A 45 -11.79 9.94 0.59
CA ASN A 45 -12.94 10.62 1.19
C ASN A 45 -12.53 11.62 2.30
N PRO A 46 -11.81 12.70 1.98
CA PRO A 46 -11.31 13.66 2.97
C PRO A 46 -12.43 14.42 3.71
N SER A 47 -13.66 14.43 3.19
CA SER A 47 -14.83 15.05 3.82
C SER A 47 -15.46 14.21 4.95
N SER A 48 -15.01 12.97 5.16
CA SER A 48 -15.55 12.08 6.20
C SER A 48 -14.82 12.20 7.55
N SER A 49 -13.55 12.64 7.54
CA SER A 49 -12.74 12.88 8.76
C SER A 49 -13.11 14.17 9.48
N SER A 50 -13.64 15.18 8.78
CA SER A 50 -13.95 16.50 9.35
C SER A 50 -15.24 16.61 10.17
N SER A 51 -15.95 15.50 10.43
CA SER A 51 -17.23 15.51 11.17
C SER A 51 -17.10 15.76 12.69
N SER A 52 -15.90 16.10 13.20
CA SER A 52 -15.67 16.36 14.65
C SER A 52 -14.99 17.70 14.97
N ALA A 53 -14.74 18.59 14.02
CA ALA A 53 -14.10 19.89 14.30
C ALA A 53 -15.01 21.07 13.89
N SER A 54 -15.77 21.59 14.84
CA SER A 54 -16.34 22.93 14.75
C SER A 54 -15.20 23.95 14.75
N HIS A 55 -15.18 24.83 13.73
CA HIS A 55 -14.21 25.92 13.49
C HIS A 55 -12.85 25.50 12.92
N ALA A 56 -12.83 25.20 11.62
CA ALA A 56 -11.66 25.45 10.78
C ALA A 56 -12.11 25.92 9.39
N THR A 57 -11.44 26.95 8.89
CA THR A 57 -11.55 27.55 7.55
C THR A 57 -11.51 26.51 6.42
N PRO A 58 -12.12 26.77 5.24
CA PRO A 58 -12.14 25.85 4.12
C PRO A 58 -10.80 25.86 3.38
N SER A 59 -9.73 25.40 4.03
CA SER A 59 -8.57 24.93 3.27
C SER A 59 -8.95 23.57 2.74
N SER A 60 -9.28 23.50 1.45
CA SER A 60 -9.49 22.25 0.73
C SER A 60 -8.29 21.34 0.98
N SER A 61 -8.44 20.35 1.86
CA SER A 61 -7.46 19.30 2.02
C SER A 61 -7.15 18.73 0.64
N PRO A 62 -5.89 18.68 0.20
CA PRO A 62 -5.56 18.33 -1.16
C PRO A 62 -6.09 16.93 -1.47
N SER A 63 -6.97 16.83 -2.46
CA SER A 63 -7.49 15.55 -2.92
C SER A 63 -6.39 14.82 -3.69
N ALA A 64 -5.79 13.81 -3.08
CA ALA A 64 -4.83 12.95 -3.77
C ALA A 64 -5.54 11.85 -4.58
N SER A 65 -4.89 11.42 -5.66
CA SER A 65 -5.20 10.16 -6.34
C SER A 65 -4.35 9.05 -5.74
N VAL A 66 -4.84 7.80 -5.80
CA VAL A 66 -4.16 6.65 -5.21
C VAL A 66 -3.81 5.63 -6.27
N LEU A 67 -2.55 5.20 -6.30
CA LEU A 67 -2.13 3.98 -6.99
C LEU A 67 -2.00 2.86 -5.95
N LEU A 68 -2.90 1.89 -6.00
CA LEU A 68 -2.84 0.71 -5.13
C LEU A 68 -2.22 -0.47 -5.90
N VAL A 69 -1.12 -1.00 -5.40
CA VAL A 69 -0.42 -2.15 -5.96
C VAL A 69 -0.44 -3.26 -4.92
N SER A 70 -0.77 -4.49 -5.30
CA SER A 70 -0.64 -5.63 -4.39
C SER A 70 -0.03 -6.82 -5.08
N PHE A 71 0.94 -7.43 -4.41
CA PHE A 71 1.60 -8.67 -4.83
C PHE A 71 1.07 -9.90 -4.07
N LEU A 72 0.14 -9.69 -3.14
CA LEU A 72 -0.40 -10.75 -2.30
C LEU A 72 -1.92 -10.93 -2.44
N ARG A 73 -2.64 -9.93 -2.97
CA ARG A 73 -4.10 -9.97 -3.07
C ARG A 73 -4.63 -9.25 -4.30
N ASP A 74 -5.80 -9.70 -4.74
CA ASP A 74 -6.48 -9.21 -5.94
C ASP A 74 -7.36 -7.97 -5.66
N TYR A 75 -7.86 -7.35 -6.73
CA TYR A 75 -8.76 -6.20 -6.59
C TYR A 75 -10.06 -6.51 -5.84
N PRO A 76 -10.77 -7.64 -6.12
CA PRO A 76 -11.97 -8.03 -5.36
C PRO A 76 -11.75 -8.03 -3.84
N PHE A 77 -10.61 -8.52 -3.36
CA PHE A 77 -10.29 -8.47 -1.93
C PHE A 77 -10.34 -7.04 -1.37
N PHE A 78 -9.64 -6.09 -2.01
CA PHE A 78 -9.57 -4.70 -1.53
C PHE A 78 -10.91 -3.98 -1.70
N ARG A 79 -11.64 -4.25 -2.78
CA ARG A 79 -12.98 -3.73 -3.00
C ARG A 79 -13.92 -4.14 -1.87
N ASP A 80 -13.98 -5.44 -1.56
CA ASP A 80 -14.90 -5.97 -0.56
C ASP A 80 -14.51 -5.52 0.86
N LEU A 81 -13.20 -5.42 1.15
CA LEU A 81 -12.71 -4.89 2.43
C LEU A 81 -13.02 -3.40 2.59
N SER A 82 -12.87 -2.62 1.52
CA SER A 82 -13.17 -1.17 1.50
C SER A 82 -14.66 -0.90 1.64
N LEU A 83 -15.50 -1.68 0.96
CA LEU A 83 -16.96 -1.57 1.07
C LEU A 83 -17.44 -1.80 2.51
N LYS A 84 -16.85 -2.77 3.24
CA LYS A 84 -17.13 -3.01 4.66
C LYS A 84 -16.73 -1.85 5.59
N GLN A 85 -15.87 -0.95 5.13
CA GLN A 85 -15.48 0.27 5.83
C GLN A 85 -16.18 1.54 5.29
N GLY A 86 -17.12 1.39 4.35
CA GLY A 86 -17.88 2.50 3.78
C GLY A 86 -17.18 3.23 2.63
N LEU A 87 -16.16 2.62 2.01
CA LEU A 87 -15.43 3.15 0.86
C LEU A 87 -15.75 2.36 -0.41
N ASP A 88 -16.28 3.04 -1.42
CA ASP A 88 -16.51 2.48 -2.76
C ASP A 88 -15.31 2.78 -3.67
N LEU A 89 -14.45 1.76 -3.88
CA LEU A 89 -13.27 1.85 -4.75
C LEU A 89 -13.64 1.96 -6.23
N ASP A 90 -14.75 1.37 -6.67
CA ASP A 90 -15.19 1.46 -8.06
C ASP A 90 -15.63 2.89 -8.39
N ALA A 91 -16.28 3.58 -7.44
CA ALA A 91 -16.61 4.99 -7.58
C ALA A 91 -15.37 5.88 -7.61
N ALA A 92 -14.33 5.55 -6.84
CA ALA A 92 -13.06 6.26 -6.89
C ALA A 92 -12.33 6.05 -8.24
N GLY A 93 -12.34 4.82 -8.76
CA GLY A 93 -11.77 4.49 -10.07
C GLY A 93 -12.49 5.20 -11.22
N ARG A 94 -13.84 5.20 -11.23
CA ARG A 94 -14.65 5.95 -12.20
C ARG A 94 -14.40 7.46 -12.19
N LYS A 95 -14.00 8.02 -11.04
CA LYS A 95 -13.62 9.43 -10.88
C LYS A 95 -12.16 9.70 -11.28
N GLY A 96 -11.40 8.69 -11.71
CA GLY A 96 -9.99 8.82 -12.04
C GLY A 96 -9.08 9.07 -10.82
N ARG A 97 -9.56 8.77 -9.61
CA ARG A 97 -8.84 9.00 -8.34
C ARG A 97 -8.18 7.75 -7.79
N LEU A 98 -8.44 6.59 -8.37
CA LEU A 98 -7.85 5.32 -7.99
C LEU A 98 -7.40 4.60 -9.24
N ALA A 99 -6.21 4.01 -9.21
CA ALA A 99 -5.80 2.92 -10.08
C ALA A 99 -5.33 1.74 -9.24
N PHE A 100 -5.52 0.53 -9.74
CA PHE A 100 -5.08 -0.71 -9.12
C PHE A 100 -4.20 -1.51 -10.08
N VAL A 101 -3.07 -1.99 -9.57
CA VAL A 101 -2.17 -2.89 -10.28
C VAL A 101 -2.14 -4.23 -9.56
N ASP A 102 -2.62 -5.28 -10.23
CA ASP A 102 -2.56 -6.66 -9.76
C ASP A 102 -1.18 -7.26 -10.03
N GLY A 103 -0.40 -7.49 -8.98
CA GLY A 103 0.90 -8.16 -9.00
C GLY A 103 0.86 -9.63 -8.58
N LEU A 104 -0.33 -10.24 -8.49
CA LEU A 104 -0.51 -11.62 -8.08
C LEU A 104 -1.14 -12.46 -9.20
N SER A 105 -2.36 -12.12 -9.62
CA SER A 105 -3.22 -13.05 -10.36
C SER A 105 -2.62 -13.41 -11.72
N SER A 106 -2.19 -12.42 -12.50
CA SER A 106 -1.62 -12.67 -13.83
C SER A 106 -0.21 -13.23 -13.81
N LEU A 107 0.51 -13.14 -12.69
CA LEU A 107 1.85 -13.70 -12.55
C LEU A 107 1.82 -15.19 -12.19
N TYR A 108 0.84 -15.63 -11.40
CA TYR A 108 0.86 -16.97 -10.78
C TYR A 108 -0.40 -17.80 -11.00
N LEU A 109 -1.49 -17.23 -11.51
CA LEU A 109 -2.73 -17.96 -11.81
C LEU A 109 -2.91 -18.15 -13.32
N PRO A 110 -3.55 -19.25 -13.75
CA PRO A 110 -3.93 -19.41 -15.14
C PRO A 110 -4.86 -18.26 -15.59
N PRO A 111 -4.75 -17.81 -16.85
CA PRO A 111 -5.59 -16.73 -17.34
C PRO A 111 -7.07 -17.13 -17.23
N PRO A 112 -7.94 -16.21 -16.80
CA PRO A 112 -9.36 -16.49 -16.68
C PRO A 112 -9.94 -16.89 -18.04
N VAL A 113 -10.80 -17.91 -18.04
CA VAL A 113 -11.48 -18.38 -19.25
C VAL A 113 -12.62 -17.41 -19.57
N GLY A 114 -12.30 -16.31 -20.25
CA GLY A 114 -13.27 -15.31 -20.70
C GLY A 114 -12.64 -13.93 -20.93
N THR A 115 -13.11 -13.21 -21.94
CA THR A 115 -12.74 -11.79 -22.16
C THR A 115 -13.62 -10.90 -21.28
N GLU A 116 -13.37 -10.88 -19.97
CA GLU A 116 -13.97 -9.84 -19.14
C GLU A 116 -13.36 -8.49 -19.49
N LYS A 117 -14.21 -7.49 -19.74
CA LYS A 117 -13.75 -6.11 -19.92
C LYS A 117 -13.27 -5.60 -18.56
N THR A 118 -11.96 -5.57 -18.37
CA THR A 118 -11.35 -4.95 -17.20
C THR A 118 -11.59 -3.44 -17.25
N ALA A 119 -11.90 -2.85 -16.09
CA ALA A 119 -12.09 -1.41 -16.00
C ALA A 119 -10.78 -0.66 -16.30
N ALA A 120 -10.86 0.57 -16.80
CA ALA A 120 -9.69 1.34 -17.24
C ALA A 120 -8.68 1.66 -16.12
N TRP A 121 -9.11 1.60 -14.86
CA TRP A 121 -8.28 1.81 -13.68
C TRP A 121 -7.68 0.51 -13.11
N LEU A 122 -7.93 -0.64 -13.75
CA LEU A 122 -7.40 -1.94 -13.35
C LEU A 122 -6.37 -2.39 -14.40
N SER A 123 -5.16 -2.70 -13.95
CA SER A 123 -4.12 -3.29 -14.79
C SER A 123 -3.44 -4.44 -14.05
N ASN A 124 -2.79 -5.32 -14.80
CA ASN A 124 -2.12 -6.49 -14.25
C ASN A 124 -0.66 -6.50 -14.66
N LEU A 125 0.22 -6.94 -13.76
CA LEU A 125 1.59 -7.29 -14.09
C LEU A 125 1.60 -8.61 -14.86
N THR A 126 2.31 -8.61 -15.99
CA THR A 126 2.45 -9.78 -16.87
C THR A 126 3.79 -10.50 -16.71
N SER A 127 4.72 -9.87 -15.98
CA SER A 127 6.09 -10.36 -15.76
C SER A 127 6.53 -10.01 -14.35
N PRO A 128 7.19 -10.94 -13.63
CA PRO A 128 7.75 -10.67 -12.30
C PRO A 128 9.11 -9.94 -12.35
N ARG A 129 9.64 -9.65 -13.55
CA ARG A 129 10.92 -8.95 -13.72
C ARG A 129 10.81 -7.51 -13.24
N LEU A 130 11.78 -7.06 -12.45
CA LEU A 130 11.71 -5.75 -11.80
C LEU A 130 11.64 -4.59 -12.79
N GLU A 131 12.25 -4.72 -13.97
CA GLU A 131 12.14 -3.71 -15.05
C GLU A 131 10.72 -3.58 -15.61
N ASP A 132 10.00 -4.70 -15.73
CA ASP A 132 8.60 -4.68 -16.17
C ASP A 132 7.70 -4.09 -15.09
N VAL A 133 7.93 -4.46 -13.82
CA VAL A 133 7.24 -3.87 -12.67
C VAL A 133 7.48 -2.36 -12.63
N ARG A 134 8.74 -1.91 -12.75
CA ARG A 134 9.14 -0.50 -12.78
C ARG A 134 8.33 0.27 -13.82
N ARG A 135 8.36 -0.20 -15.08
CA ARG A 135 7.66 0.43 -16.19
C ARG A 135 6.16 0.54 -15.94
N VAL A 136 5.50 -0.56 -15.57
CA VAL A 136 4.03 -0.57 -15.38
C VAL A 136 3.62 0.37 -14.25
N LEU A 137 4.37 0.40 -13.14
CA LEU A 137 4.06 1.28 -12.02
C LEU A 137 4.28 2.76 -12.35
N LEU A 138 5.37 3.10 -13.04
CA LEU A 138 5.63 4.47 -13.48
C LEU A 138 4.56 4.94 -14.49
N ASP A 139 4.22 4.12 -15.48
CA ASP A 139 3.15 4.41 -16.45
C ASP A 139 1.80 4.65 -15.75
N ALA A 140 1.49 3.87 -14.71
CA ALA A 140 0.28 4.02 -13.91
C ALA A 140 0.28 5.32 -13.10
N VAL A 141 1.41 5.70 -12.50
CA VAL A 141 1.59 6.98 -11.81
C VAL A 141 1.38 8.14 -12.78
N GLU A 142 2.00 8.10 -13.96
CA GLU A 142 1.84 9.14 -14.99
C GLU A 142 0.39 9.24 -15.50
N SER A 143 -0.29 8.11 -15.67
CA SER A 143 -1.70 8.07 -16.05
C SER A 143 -2.60 8.74 -15.01
N LEU A 144 -2.37 8.47 -13.72
CA LEU A 144 -3.08 9.15 -12.63
C LEU A 144 -2.78 10.65 -12.57
N LYS A 145 -1.51 11.05 -12.74
CA LYS A 145 -1.12 12.47 -12.80
C LYS A 145 -1.85 13.20 -13.93
N ARG A 146 -1.97 12.58 -15.12
CA ARG A 146 -2.72 13.13 -16.26
C ARG A 146 -4.22 13.26 -15.97
N THR A 147 -4.79 12.29 -15.26
CA THR A 147 -6.24 12.25 -14.96
C THR A 147 -6.63 13.23 -13.86
N ALA A 148 -5.72 13.55 -12.94
CA ALA A 148 -5.95 14.46 -11.81
C ALA A 148 -6.15 15.95 -12.21
N GLY A 149 -5.85 16.34 -13.46
CA GLY A 149 -5.98 17.72 -13.93
C GLY A 149 -4.91 18.68 -13.38
N THR A 150 -4.97 19.96 -13.75
CA THR A 150 -3.97 21.02 -13.51
C THR A 150 -3.71 21.41 -12.04
N GLY A 151 -4.31 20.73 -11.06
CA GLY A 151 -4.08 20.99 -9.63
C GLY A 151 -3.12 19.96 -9.04
N GLU A 152 -1.88 20.35 -8.72
CA GLU A 152 -0.78 19.66 -8.00
C GLU A 152 -0.58 18.13 -8.14
N GLY A 153 -1.34 17.40 -8.98
CA GLY A 153 -1.12 16.02 -9.41
C GLY A 153 -0.73 15.01 -8.31
N LYS A 154 -1.20 15.18 -7.06
CA LYS A 154 -0.70 14.39 -5.93
C LYS A 154 -1.14 12.94 -6.06
N VAL A 155 -0.19 12.06 -6.37
CA VAL A 155 -0.39 10.61 -6.39
C VAL A 155 0.23 10.01 -5.15
N VAL A 156 -0.58 9.31 -4.36
CA VAL A 156 -0.11 8.46 -3.26
C VAL A 156 0.00 7.04 -3.75
N LEU A 157 1.18 6.46 -3.58
CA LEU A 157 1.45 5.07 -3.91
C LEU A 157 1.25 4.21 -2.68
N VAL A 158 0.47 3.14 -2.80
CA VAL A 158 0.25 2.15 -1.76
C VAL A 158 0.70 0.81 -2.30
N ILE A 159 1.70 0.19 -1.67
CA ILE A 159 2.23 -1.11 -2.08
C ILE A 159 2.00 -2.13 -0.98
N ASP A 160 1.24 -3.18 -1.30
CA ASP A 160 0.93 -4.30 -0.44
C ASP A 160 1.77 -5.54 -0.84
N GLY A 161 2.56 -6.05 0.12
CA GLY A 161 3.30 -7.32 -0.01
C GLY A 161 4.47 -7.33 -0.99
N LEU A 162 5.19 -6.22 -1.16
CA LEU A 162 6.32 -6.13 -2.11
C LEU A 162 7.44 -7.13 -1.85
N ASP A 163 7.63 -7.50 -0.58
CA ASP A 163 8.56 -8.51 -0.09
C ASP A 163 8.33 -9.89 -0.73
N ALA A 164 7.13 -10.19 -1.23
CA ALA A 164 6.86 -11.40 -2.01
C ALA A 164 7.76 -11.52 -3.24
N LEU A 165 8.15 -10.40 -3.87
CA LEU A 165 9.02 -10.41 -5.04
C LEU A 165 10.41 -10.97 -4.74
N ILE A 166 10.93 -10.81 -3.51
CA ILE A 166 12.23 -11.39 -3.14
C ILE A 166 12.16 -12.93 -3.20
N ALA A 167 11.03 -13.51 -2.81
CA ALA A 167 10.84 -14.96 -2.83
C ALA A 167 10.50 -15.49 -4.24
N THR A 168 9.79 -14.71 -5.05
CA THR A 168 9.28 -15.17 -6.36
C THR A 168 10.15 -14.80 -7.54
N ALA A 169 11.02 -13.79 -7.43
CA ALA A 169 11.94 -13.38 -8.50
C ALA A 169 13.24 -14.21 -8.46
N SER A 170 13.11 -15.53 -8.51
CA SER A 170 14.18 -16.52 -8.24
C SER A 170 15.43 -16.41 -9.11
N ASP A 171 15.34 -15.74 -10.26
CA ASP A 171 16.37 -15.77 -11.29
C ASP A 171 17.24 -14.51 -11.33
N GLU A 172 16.93 -13.49 -10.51
CA GLU A 172 17.69 -12.24 -10.47
C GLU A 172 18.64 -12.22 -9.27
N GLU A 173 19.94 -12.16 -9.53
CA GLU A 173 20.90 -11.86 -8.47
C GLU A 173 20.71 -10.41 -7.99
N GLY A 174 20.73 -10.22 -6.66
CA GLY A 174 20.62 -8.90 -6.04
C GLY A 174 19.22 -8.29 -6.09
N VAL A 175 18.16 -9.10 -6.11
CA VAL A 175 16.75 -8.64 -6.10
C VAL A 175 16.50 -7.64 -4.99
N GLY A 176 16.99 -7.90 -3.76
CA GLY A 176 16.84 -6.98 -2.64
C GLY A 176 17.35 -5.56 -2.93
N GLN A 177 18.53 -5.41 -3.55
CA GLN A 177 19.09 -4.10 -3.89
C GLN A 177 18.31 -3.44 -5.02
N LYS A 178 18.01 -4.17 -6.09
CA LYS A 178 17.22 -3.66 -7.22
C LYS A 178 15.83 -3.20 -6.80
N LEU A 179 15.23 -3.87 -5.82
CA LEU A 179 13.94 -3.50 -5.25
C LEU A 179 14.03 -2.20 -4.44
N GLN A 180 15.14 -1.95 -3.75
CA GLN A 180 15.40 -0.67 -3.11
C GLN A 180 15.55 0.46 -4.14
N GLU A 181 16.26 0.22 -5.24
CA GLU A 181 16.38 1.17 -6.36
C GLU A 181 15.03 1.43 -7.03
N LEU A 182 14.19 0.40 -7.22
CA LEU A 182 12.81 0.55 -7.68
C LEU A 182 11.99 1.44 -6.74
N LEU A 183 12.05 1.20 -5.44
CA LEU A 183 11.31 2.01 -4.46
C LEU A 183 11.77 3.46 -4.44
N LEU A 184 13.07 3.74 -4.59
CA LEU A 184 13.58 5.10 -4.68
C LEU A 184 13.00 5.84 -5.89
N ASP A 185 13.07 5.25 -7.09
CA ASP A 185 12.50 5.85 -8.30
C ASP A 185 10.99 6.11 -8.17
N LEU A 186 10.25 5.17 -7.59
CA LEU A 186 8.81 5.33 -7.37
C LEU A 186 8.50 6.46 -6.37
N ARG A 187 9.31 6.59 -5.32
CA ARG A 187 9.19 7.67 -4.33
C ARG A 187 9.48 9.04 -4.93
N GLU A 188 10.44 9.14 -5.84
CA GLU A 188 10.72 10.39 -6.56
C GLU A 188 9.54 10.83 -7.44
N GLN A 189 8.77 9.87 -7.95
CA GLN A 189 7.63 10.14 -8.83
C GLN A 189 6.29 10.28 -8.11
N THR A 190 6.22 10.07 -6.80
CA THR A 190 4.97 10.08 -6.03
C THR A 190 5.01 11.10 -4.91
N HIS A 191 3.84 11.61 -4.52
CA HIS A 191 3.74 12.56 -3.40
C HIS A 191 4.08 11.87 -2.08
N HIS A 192 3.60 10.65 -1.89
CA HIS A 192 3.79 9.87 -0.68
C HIS A 192 3.70 8.38 -1.02
N THR A 193 4.50 7.55 -0.36
CA THR A 193 4.47 6.09 -0.49
C THR A 193 4.11 5.45 0.84
N ILE A 194 3.11 4.55 0.81
CA ILE A 194 2.73 3.68 1.91
C ILE A 194 3.14 2.26 1.51
N LEU A 195 4.11 1.69 2.22
CA LEU A 195 4.66 0.37 1.93
C LEU A 195 4.28 -0.60 3.06
N THR A 196 3.77 -1.77 2.73
CA THR A 196 3.60 -2.85 3.71
C THR A 196 4.69 -3.90 3.56
N LEU A 197 5.30 -4.33 4.65
CA LEU A 197 6.24 -5.46 4.68
C LEU A 197 5.93 -6.42 5.84
N SER A 198 6.24 -7.71 5.68
CA SER A 198 6.30 -8.64 6.80
C SER A 198 7.56 -8.38 7.65
N ALA A 199 7.39 -8.35 8.97
CA ALA A 199 8.45 -8.22 9.95
C ALA A 199 8.44 -9.39 10.96
N ASP A 200 8.05 -10.58 10.51
CA ASP A 200 8.12 -11.80 11.32
C ASP A 200 9.54 -12.04 11.87
N ALA A 201 9.66 -12.41 13.14
CA ALA A 201 10.97 -12.58 13.80
C ALA A 201 11.92 -13.55 13.04
N PRO A 202 11.46 -14.70 12.49
CA PRO A 202 12.31 -15.54 11.65
C PRO A 202 12.89 -14.83 10.42
N LEU A 203 12.14 -13.89 9.84
CA LEU A 203 12.53 -13.17 8.63
C LEU A 203 13.43 -11.95 8.92
N VAL A 204 13.44 -11.45 10.16
CA VAL A 204 14.14 -10.21 10.53
C VAL A 204 15.27 -10.43 11.53
N SER A 205 15.16 -11.33 12.52
CA SER A 205 16.19 -11.48 13.57
C SER A 205 17.07 -12.73 13.42
N ASN A 206 16.53 -13.83 12.86
CA ASN A 206 17.21 -15.13 12.79
C ASN A 206 17.59 -15.51 11.35
N GLN A 207 18.38 -14.66 10.70
CA GLN A 207 18.69 -14.79 9.28
C GLN A 207 19.80 -15.85 9.04
N THR A 208 19.40 -16.96 8.44
CA THR A 208 20.26 -18.08 8.06
C THR A 208 20.42 -18.20 6.54
N THR A 209 19.36 -17.92 5.80
CA THR A 209 19.33 -18.06 4.33
C THR A 209 19.60 -16.74 3.61
N ARG A 210 19.91 -16.81 2.30
CA ARG A 210 20.05 -15.59 1.47
C ARG A 210 18.74 -14.81 1.40
N LEU A 211 17.63 -15.52 1.22
CA LEU A 211 16.29 -14.95 1.20
C LEU A 211 15.99 -14.17 2.49
N GLU A 212 16.27 -14.75 3.66
CA GLU A 212 16.07 -14.08 4.95
C GLU A 212 16.96 -12.83 5.09
N LYS A 213 18.22 -12.89 4.63
CA LYS A 213 19.13 -11.74 4.68
C LYS A 213 18.66 -10.61 3.76
N GLU A 214 18.23 -10.92 2.54
CA GLU A 214 17.72 -9.93 1.59
C GLU A 214 16.40 -9.30 2.08
N HIS A 215 15.50 -10.11 2.62
CA HIS A 215 14.27 -9.64 3.24
C HIS A 215 14.55 -8.72 4.43
N ALA A 216 15.40 -9.15 5.37
CA ALA A 216 15.78 -8.34 6.53
C ALA A 216 16.45 -7.03 6.10
N ALA A 217 17.33 -7.07 5.10
CA ALA A 217 17.96 -5.88 4.55
C ALA A 217 16.93 -4.92 3.95
N LEU A 218 15.95 -5.42 3.18
CA LEU A 218 14.85 -4.58 2.67
C LEU A 218 14.07 -3.93 3.81
N VAL A 219 13.59 -4.71 4.79
CA VAL A 219 12.79 -4.19 5.91
C VAL A 219 13.56 -3.14 6.70
N LEU A 220 14.83 -3.41 7.04
CA LEU A 220 15.66 -2.48 7.81
C LEU A 220 15.97 -1.20 7.03
N SER A 221 16.29 -1.30 5.73
CA SER A 221 16.54 -0.13 4.90
C SER A 221 15.29 0.74 4.72
N GLN A 222 14.12 0.13 4.53
CA GLN A 222 12.86 0.88 4.43
C GLN A 222 12.46 1.49 5.78
N ALA A 223 12.67 0.79 6.89
CA ALA A 223 12.41 1.33 8.22
C ALA A 223 13.32 2.52 8.54
N HIS A 224 14.61 2.44 8.16
CA HIS A 224 15.55 3.54 8.31
C HIS A 224 15.16 4.77 7.47
N GLY A 225 14.66 4.55 6.25
CA GLY A 225 14.28 5.61 5.31
C GLY A 225 12.83 6.09 5.41
N ALA A 226 12.04 5.55 6.34
CA ALA A 226 10.65 5.91 6.55
C ALA A 226 10.51 7.12 7.49
N ASP A 227 9.58 8.01 7.17
CA ASP A 227 9.20 9.12 8.04
C ASP A 227 8.35 8.64 9.23
N VAL A 228 7.56 7.58 9.01
CA VAL A 228 6.72 6.95 10.02
C VAL A 228 6.78 5.43 9.82
N VAL A 229 7.03 4.69 10.90
CA VAL A 229 6.90 3.23 10.93
C VAL A 229 5.70 2.91 11.80
N LEU A 230 4.78 2.07 11.32
CA LEU A 230 3.65 1.58 12.09
C LEU A 230 3.72 0.05 12.13
N SER A 231 3.97 -0.51 13.31
CA SER A 231 4.14 -1.95 13.53
C SER A 231 2.91 -2.56 14.18
N LEU A 232 2.29 -3.51 13.48
CA LEU A 232 1.20 -4.32 14.00
C LEU A 232 1.76 -5.61 14.59
N ARG A 233 1.51 -5.83 15.89
CA ARG A 233 1.95 -7.02 16.61
C ARG A 233 0.82 -7.66 17.39
N LEU A 234 0.93 -8.96 17.63
CA LEU A 234 0.09 -9.65 18.61
C LEU A 234 0.50 -9.22 20.03
N LEU A 235 -0.35 -9.50 21.01
CA LEU A 235 0.00 -9.28 22.42
C LEU A 235 1.03 -10.32 22.87
N ASP A 236 2.08 -9.87 23.56
CA ASP A 236 3.10 -10.77 24.12
C ASP A 236 2.52 -11.76 25.15
N THR A 237 1.38 -11.42 25.75
CA THR A 237 0.67 -12.25 26.73
C THR A 237 -0.26 -13.30 26.11
N GLY A 238 -0.34 -13.40 24.78
CA GLY A 238 -1.24 -14.31 24.07
C GLY A 238 -2.55 -13.67 23.59
N THR A 239 -3.56 -14.48 23.24
CA THR A 239 -4.78 -13.98 22.60
C THR A 239 -5.80 -13.47 23.63
N ALA A 240 -6.49 -12.38 23.29
CA ALA A 240 -7.63 -11.86 24.04
C ALA A 240 -8.87 -11.80 23.15
N LYS A 241 -10.07 -11.95 23.73
CA LYS A 241 -11.33 -11.98 22.97
C LYS A 241 -11.62 -10.65 22.27
N ASP A 242 -11.31 -9.54 22.94
CA ASP A 242 -11.68 -8.19 22.50
C ASP A 242 -10.48 -7.36 22.00
N VAL A 243 -9.27 -7.94 21.99
CA VAL A 243 -8.04 -7.28 21.54
C VAL A 243 -7.27 -8.22 20.63
N SER A 244 -7.13 -7.84 19.36
CA SER A 244 -6.37 -8.61 18.37
C SER A 244 -4.86 -8.40 18.45
N GLY A 245 -4.41 -7.27 19.00
CA GLY A 245 -2.99 -6.91 19.03
C GLY A 245 -2.78 -5.43 19.35
N VAL A 246 -1.57 -4.95 19.05
CA VAL A 246 -1.12 -3.58 19.26
C VAL A 246 -0.63 -2.96 17.95
N LEU A 247 -0.79 -1.64 17.86
CA LEU A 247 -0.18 -0.79 16.85
C LEU A 247 0.89 0.04 17.57
N ILE A 248 2.14 -0.06 17.14
CA ILE A 248 3.29 0.65 17.69
C ILE A 248 3.81 1.59 16.61
N GLU A 249 4.08 2.84 16.97
CA GLU A 249 4.84 3.79 16.14
C GLU A 249 6.35 3.64 16.42
#